data_AF-A0A538GRC0-F1
#
_entry.id   AF-A0A538GRC0-F1
#
_cell.length_a   1.000
_cell.length_b   1.000
_cell.length_c   1.000
_cell.angle_alpha   90.00
_cell.angle_beta   90.00
_cell.angle_gamma   90.00
#
_symmetry.space_group_name_H-M   'P 1'
#
loop_
_entity.id
_entity.type
_entity.pdbx_description
1 polymer ?
#
loop_
_entity_poly.entity_id
_entity_poly.type
_entity_poly.pdbx_seq_one_letter_code
_entity_poly.pdbx_strand_id
1 'polypeptide(L)'
;MRRQMFALAAVAVLALVLLALPAGAASGNNPKASIQSGNAFCGADESTFPVIGFTNYHRVGNTVSVQYHLKKAIPNSTYVVELWGDFCSFFGVVTTVETNSNGVANGNGSVTVPASSTRFFATGLGPNGYNDTPAVTLNP
;
A
#
# COMPACT_ATOMS: atom_id res chain seq x y z
N MET A 1 -74.40 19.61 3.21
CA MET A 1 -73.92 20.53 2.15
C MET A 1 -72.40 20.54 2.16
N ARG A 2 -71.77 20.43 0.97
CA ARG A 2 -70.33 20.68 0.64
C ARG A 2 -69.29 19.88 1.44
N ARG A 3 -68.71 18.78 0.93
CA ARG A 3 -67.68 18.65 -0.14
C ARG A 3 -66.57 19.69 -0.03
N GLN A 4 -65.30 19.21 -0.10
CA GLN A 4 -64.02 19.90 -0.39
C GLN A 4 -63.08 19.97 0.84
N MET A 5 -61.81 19.54 0.87
CA MET A 5 -60.84 19.08 -0.14
C MET A 5 -59.64 18.37 0.55
N PHE A 6 -59.10 17.33 -0.11
CA PHE A 6 -57.69 16.98 -0.40
C PHE A 6 -56.56 17.49 0.53
N ALA A 7 -55.47 16.78 0.80
CA ALA A 7 -54.99 15.43 0.48
C ALA A 7 -53.75 15.26 1.38
N LEU A 8 -53.73 14.29 2.31
CA LEU A 8 -52.49 13.96 3.02
C LEU A 8 -51.74 12.90 2.23
N ALA A 9 -50.59 13.31 1.73
CA ALA A 9 -49.68 12.55 0.91
C ALA A 9 -49.24 11.26 1.61
N ALA A 10 -49.56 10.14 0.96
CA ALA A 10 -48.92 8.85 1.18
C ALA A 10 -47.56 8.85 0.48
N VAL A 11 -46.48 9.10 1.22
CA VAL A 11 -45.11 8.75 0.80
C VAL A 11 -44.37 8.24 2.04
N ALA A 12 -44.57 6.97 2.36
CA ALA A 12 -43.87 6.27 3.43
C ALA A 12 -43.32 4.94 2.93
N VAL A 13 -42.64 4.92 1.78
CA VAL A 13 -41.79 3.81 1.35
C VAL A 13 -40.71 4.36 0.43
N LEU A 14 -39.49 4.64 0.93
CA LEU A 14 -38.27 4.36 0.17
C LEU A 14 -36.99 4.55 1.01
N ALA A 15 -36.15 3.53 0.95
CA ALA A 15 -34.70 3.57 1.08
C ALA A 15 -34.09 3.79 2.48
N LEU A 16 -34.22 2.77 3.34
CA LEU A 16 -33.17 2.43 4.30
C LEU A 16 -32.46 1.14 3.85
N VAL A 17 -31.79 1.21 2.70
CA VAL A 17 -30.73 0.25 2.35
C VAL A 17 -29.45 1.07 2.40
N LEU A 18 -28.90 1.19 3.60
CA LEU A 18 -27.50 1.56 3.78
C LEU A 18 -26.69 0.49 3.06
N LEU A 19 -26.26 0.87 1.86
CA LEU A 19 -25.30 0.16 1.05
C LEU A 19 -24.12 -0.20 1.96
N ALA A 20 -24.03 -1.49 2.30
CA ALA A 20 -22.75 -2.10 2.63
C ALA A 20 -21.89 -1.93 1.38
N LEU A 21 -21.13 -0.83 1.34
CA LEU A 21 -20.09 -0.63 0.35
C LEU A 21 -19.17 -1.84 0.48
N PRO A 22 -19.03 -2.68 -0.56
CA PRO A 22 -17.95 -3.64 -0.54
C PRO A 22 -16.69 -2.80 -0.49
N ALA A 23 -15.94 -2.91 0.61
CA ALA A 23 -14.56 -2.47 0.65
C ALA A 23 -13.92 -3.05 -0.60
N GLY A 24 -13.56 -2.17 -1.54
CA GLY A 24 -13.11 -2.56 -2.87
C GLY A 24 -12.05 -3.64 -2.67
N ALA A 25 -12.32 -4.83 -3.20
CA ALA A 25 -11.37 -5.91 -3.20
C ALA A 25 -10.13 -5.40 -3.95
N ALA A 26 -9.15 -4.89 -3.20
CA ALA A 26 -7.80 -4.77 -3.69
C ALA A 26 -7.48 -6.16 -4.21
N SER A 27 -7.17 -6.26 -5.51
CA SER A 27 -6.75 -7.51 -6.15
C SER A 27 -5.85 -8.26 -5.16
N GLY A 28 -6.29 -9.43 -4.69
CA GLY A 28 -5.69 -10.11 -3.54
C GLY A 28 -4.19 -10.41 -3.69
N ASN A 29 -3.65 -10.27 -4.91
CA ASN A 29 -2.24 -10.47 -5.22
C ASN A 29 -1.54 -9.22 -5.79
N ASN A 30 -2.18 -8.03 -5.81
CA ASN A 30 -1.57 -6.77 -6.27
C ASN A 30 -1.82 -5.57 -5.34
N PRO A 31 -1.55 -5.66 -4.03
CA PRO A 31 -1.75 -4.55 -3.12
C PRO A 31 -0.74 -3.42 -3.38
N LYS A 32 -1.19 -2.21 -3.07
CA LYS A 32 -0.39 -0.99 -3.08
C LYS A 32 -0.21 -0.51 -1.65
N ALA A 33 1.02 -0.12 -1.28
CA ALA A 33 1.32 0.45 0.03
C ALA A 33 2.12 1.75 -0.10
N SER A 34 1.83 2.72 0.75
CA SER A 34 2.58 3.99 0.81
C SER A 34 3.96 3.78 1.42
N ILE A 35 4.99 4.48 0.91
CA ILE A 35 6.33 4.48 1.52
C ILE A 35 6.37 5.59 2.57
N GLN A 36 6.57 5.23 3.84
CA GLN A 36 6.57 6.15 4.98
C GLN A 36 8.02 6.51 5.37
N SER A 37 8.36 7.78 5.23
CA SER A 37 9.72 8.27 5.44
C SER A 37 10.12 8.25 6.90
N GLY A 38 11.21 7.55 7.23
CA GLY A 38 11.67 7.37 8.61
C GLY A 38 10.94 6.26 9.37
N ASN A 39 10.00 5.54 8.74
CA ASN A 39 9.37 4.38 9.36
C ASN A 39 10.36 3.21 9.37
N ALA A 40 10.65 2.71 10.57
CA ALA A 40 11.50 1.55 10.84
C ALA A 40 10.77 0.49 11.70
N PHE A 41 9.43 0.53 11.72
CA PHE A 41 8.58 -0.29 12.59
C PHE A 41 8.13 -1.60 11.91
N CYS A 42 8.98 -2.14 11.04
CA CYS A 42 8.82 -3.44 10.40
C CYS A 42 7.49 -3.59 9.64
N GLY A 43 7.13 -2.54 8.90
CA GLY A 43 5.89 -2.45 8.15
C GLY A 43 4.63 -2.28 9.00
N ALA A 44 4.73 -1.76 10.22
CA ALA A 44 3.59 -1.14 10.89
C ALA A 44 3.12 0.10 10.11
N ASP A 45 1.81 0.32 10.08
CA ASP A 45 1.24 1.52 9.45
C ASP A 45 1.28 2.69 10.41
N GLU A 46 2.20 3.62 10.16
CA GLU A 46 2.44 4.76 11.01
C GLU A 46 2.05 6.05 10.26
N SER A 47 0.76 6.37 10.34
CA SER A 47 0.13 7.48 9.59
C SER A 47 0.73 8.87 9.86
N THR A 48 1.53 9.03 10.92
CA THR A 48 2.22 10.28 11.26
C THR A 48 3.46 10.53 10.41
N PHE A 49 4.04 9.50 9.79
CA PHE A 49 5.21 9.68 8.93
C PHE A 49 4.86 10.24 7.55
N PRO A 50 5.70 11.13 6.99
CA PRO A 50 5.50 11.65 5.65
C PRO A 50 5.55 10.55 4.58
N VAL A 51 4.65 10.60 3.60
CA VAL A 51 4.66 9.66 2.48
C VAL A 51 5.56 10.17 1.35
N ILE A 52 6.57 9.39 0.98
CA ILE A 52 7.57 9.74 -0.06
C ILE A 52 7.43 8.94 -1.36
N GLY A 53 6.37 8.15 -1.47
CA GLY A 53 6.15 7.30 -2.63
C GLY A 53 5.14 6.20 -2.35
N PHE A 54 5.17 5.16 -3.19
CA PHE A 54 4.41 3.94 -2.97
C PHE A 54 5.11 2.74 -3.59
N THR A 55 4.67 1.57 -3.16
CA THR A 55 5.07 0.28 -3.71
C THR A 55 3.84 -0.44 -4.24
N ASN A 56 3.97 -1.10 -5.39
CA ASN A 56 3.05 -2.15 -5.81
C ASN A 56 3.73 -3.50 -5.61
N TYR A 57 3.00 -4.44 -5.01
CA TYR A 57 3.47 -5.81 -4.85
C TYR A 57 2.79 -6.71 -5.87
N HIS A 58 3.44 -7.80 -6.22
CA HIS A 58 2.83 -8.92 -6.91
C HIS A 58 3.44 -10.22 -6.43
N ARG A 59 2.67 -11.30 -6.32
CA ARG A 59 3.20 -12.63 -6.00
C ARG A 59 2.71 -13.69 -6.97
N VAL A 60 3.64 -14.54 -7.38
CA VAL A 60 3.40 -15.77 -8.14
C VAL A 60 4.25 -16.88 -7.54
N GLY A 61 3.61 -17.86 -6.92
CA GLY A 61 4.26 -18.95 -6.19
C GLY A 61 5.20 -18.42 -5.12
N ASN A 62 6.47 -18.75 -5.25
CA ASN A 62 7.51 -18.34 -4.28
C ASN A 62 8.17 -17.02 -4.65
N THR A 63 7.71 -16.31 -5.68
CA THR A 63 8.36 -15.08 -6.13
C THR A 63 7.48 -13.87 -5.80
N VAL A 64 8.00 -12.94 -5.00
CA VAL A 64 7.38 -11.65 -4.75
C VAL A 64 8.10 -10.60 -5.58
N SER A 65 7.35 -9.94 -6.46
CA SER A 65 7.79 -8.81 -7.25
C SER A 65 7.36 -7.49 -6.60
N VAL A 66 8.24 -6.50 -6.65
CA VAL A 66 8.05 -5.19 -6.03
C VAL A 66 8.33 -4.14 -7.10
N GLN A 67 7.40 -3.21 -7.29
CA GLN A 67 7.60 -1.99 -8.06
C GLN A 67 7.60 -0.82 -7.09
N TYR A 68 8.77 -0.19 -6.93
CA TYR A 68 9.05 0.84 -5.94
C TYR A 68 9.10 2.21 -6.62
N HIS A 69 8.27 3.16 -6.16
CA HIS A 69 8.08 4.46 -6.79
C HIS A 69 8.28 5.58 -5.77
N LEU A 70 9.36 6.36 -5.91
CA LEU A 70 9.63 7.55 -5.11
C LEU A 70 9.17 8.80 -5.86
N LYS A 71 8.51 9.73 -5.16
CA LYS A 71 8.03 10.99 -5.77
C LYS A 71 8.38 12.25 -4.94
N LYS A 72 8.86 12.09 -3.71
CA LYS A 72 9.24 13.17 -2.79
C LYS A 72 10.39 12.74 -1.86
N ALA A 73 11.26 11.88 -2.37
CA ALA A 73 12.43 11.43 -1.62
C ALA A 73 13.53 12.50 -1.62
N ILE A 74 14.62 12.24 -0.92
CA ILE A 74 15.80 13.12 -0.96
C ILE A 74 16.32 13.12 -2.41
N PRO A 75 16.53 14.28 -3.06
CA PRO A 75 17.07 14.36 -4.41
C PRO A 75 18.49 13.80 -4.54
N ASN A 76 18.84 13.31 -5.73
CA ASN A 76 20.18 12.81 -6.08
C ASN A 76 20.76 11.83 -5.05
N SER A 77 19.91 10.91 -4.57
CA SER A 77 20.22 10.01 -3.47
C SER A 77 19.91 8.57 -3.83
N THR A 78 20.76 7.68 -3.36
CA THR A 78 20.60 6.24 -3.55
C THR A 78 19.72 5.64 -2.47
N TYR A 79 18.79 4.79 -2.87
CA TYR A 79 17.96 3.97 -2.01
C TYR A 79 18.15 2.49 -2.38
N VAL A 80 18.51 1.67 -1.40
CA VAL A 80 18.51 0.21 -1.54
C VAL A 80 17.13 -0.30 -1.14
N VAL A 81 16.40 -0.88 -2.07
CA VAL A 81 15.05 -1.40 -1.83
C VAL A 81 15.16 -2.86 -1.43
N GLU A 82 14.60 -3.17 -0.27
CA GLU A 82 14.67 -4.49 0.35
C GLU A 82 13.26 -5.03 0.59
N LEU A 83 13.12 -6.36 0.53
CA LEU A 83 11.88 -7.07 0.87
C LEU A 83 12.03 -7.74 2.23
N TRP A 84 11.01 -7.53 3.07
CA TRP A 84 10.95 -8.01 4.45
C TRP A 84 9.62 -8.68 4.74
N GLY A 85 9.55 -9.45 5.83
CA GLY A 85 8.39 -10.26 6.22
C GLY A 85 8.03 -10.20 7.69
N ASP A 86 7.35 -11.26 8.17
CA ASP A 86 7.01 -11.42 9.58
C ASP A 86 8.24 -11.31 10.49
N PHE A 87 8.03 -10.74 11.69
CA PHE A 87 9.08 -10.54 12.69
C PHE A 87 10.31 -9.76 12.19
N CYS A 88 10.10 -8.82 11.27
CA CYS A 88 11.18 -8.04 10.66
C CYS A 88 12.23 -8.96 9.98
N SER A 89 11.80 -10.06 9.37
CA SER A 89 12.70 -10.96 8.65
C SER A 89 13.09 -10.38 7.29
N PHE A 90 14.39 -10.33 7.00
CA PHE A 90 14.91 -9.92 5.70
C PHE A 90 14.84 -11.07 4.70
N PHE A 91 14.29 -10.82 3.51
CA PHE A 91 14.29 -11.80 2.42
C PHE A 91 15.34 -11.52 1.35
N GLY A 92 15.61 -10.24 1.05
CA GLY A 92 16.58 -9.89 0.03
C GLY A 92 16.48 -8.46 -0.46
N VAL A 93 17.50 -8.04 -1.20
CA VAL A 93 17.50 -6.78 -1.96
C VAL A 93 16.68 -7.00 -3.23
N VAL A 94 15.68 -6.14 -3.44
CA VAL A 94 14.84 -6.10 -4.64
C VAL A 94 15.58 -5.37 -5.76
N THR A 95 16.06 -4.17 -5.47
CA THR A 95 16.70 -3.28 -6.44
C THR A 95 17.42 -2.14 -5.74
N THR A 96 18.25 -1.40 -6.46
CA THR A 96 18.84 -0.13 -6.00
C THR A 96 18.40 0.95 -6.97
N VAL A 97 17.90 2.06 -6.44
CA VAL A 97 17.43 3.20 -7.24
C VAL A 97 18.15 4.47 -6.83
N GLU A 98 18.34 5.37 -7.80
CA GLU A 98 18.84 6.71 -7.56
C GLU A 98 17.76 7.73 -7.93
N THR A 99 17.48 8.66 -7.02
CA THR A 99 16.53 9.74 -7.26
C THR A 99 17.14 10.81 -8.14
N ASN A 100 16.33 11.41 -9.01
CA ASN A 100 16.74 12.59 -9.76
C ASN A 100 16.71 13.86 -8.88
N SER A 101 16.98 15.01 -9.49
CA SER A 101 16.98 16.33 -8.83
C SER A 101 15.65 16.74 -8.20
N ASN A 102 14.55 16.05 -8.54
CA ASN A 102 13.22 16.28 -7.98
C ASN A 102 12.84 15.25 -6.91
N GLY A 103 13.76 14.36 -6.51
CA GLY A 103 13.47 13.31 -5.52
C GLY A 103 12.58 12.18 -6.09
N VAL A 104 12.62 11.97 -7.41
CA VAL A 104 11.82 10.95 -8.10
C VAL A 104 12.71 9.82 -8.57
N ALA A 105 12.30 8.59 -8.29
CA ALA A 105 12.91 7.37 -8.83
C ALA A 105 11.86 6.30 -9.03
N ASN A 106 12.11 5.36 -9.93
CA ASN A 106 11.33 4.14 -10.05
C ASN A 106 12.30 2.97 -10.15
N GLY A 107 11.99 1.87 -9.49
CA GLY A 107 12.71 0.63 -9.60
C GLY A 107 11.78 -0.56 -9.48
N ASN A 108 12.19 -1.69 -10.02
CA ASN A 108 11.48 -2.93 -9.87
C ASN A 108 12.47 -4.07 -9.68
N GLY A 109 11.96 -5.16 -9.11
CA GLY A 109 12.72 -6.39 -8.90
C GLY A 109 11.85 -7.43 -8.25
N SER A 110 12.45 -8.59 -7.97
CA SER A 110 11.74 -9.70 -7.35
C SER A 110 12.67 -10.51 -6.46
N VAL A 111 12.11 -11.11 -5.42
CA VAL A 111 12.82 -11.94 -4.45
C VAL A 111 12.07 -13.26 -4.28
N THR A 112 12.82 -14.37 -4.19
CA THR A 112 12.26 -15.67 -3.82
C THR A 112 12.05 -15.73 -2.32
N VAL A 113 10.85 -16.10 -1.90
CA VAL A 113 10.42 -16.19 -0.50
C VAL A 113 9.82 -17.57 -0.20
N PRO A 114 9.82 -18.01 1.07
CA PRO A 114 9.14 -19.24 1.46
C PRO A 114 7.65 -19.22 1.10
N ALA A 115 7.11 -20.37 0.66
CA ALA A 115 5.68 -20.51 0.34
C ALA A 115 4.77 -20.16 1.53
N SER A 116 5.23 -20.44 2.75
CA SER A 116 4.49 -20.19 3.99
C SER A 116 4.44 -18.72 4.43
N SER A 117 5.36 -17.87 3.95
CA SER A 117 5.36 -16.45 4.30
C SER A 117 4.21 -15.76 3.58
N THR A 118 3.35 -15.01 4.27
CA THR A 118 2.22 -14.31 3.63
C THR A 118 2.21 -12.81 3.89
N ARG A 119 2.98 -12.33 4.88
CA ARG A 119 3.11 -10.91 5.20
C ARG A 119 4.39 -10.36 4.58
N PHE A 120 4.29 -9.23 3.89
CA PHE A 120 5.41 -8.59 3.22
C PHE A 120 5.37 -7.08 3.36
N PHE A 121 6.54 -6.46 3.46
CA PHE A 121 6.71 -5.02 3.28
C PHE A 121 8.04 -4.75 2.60
N ALA A 122 8.13 -3.62 1.91
CA ALA A 122 9.36 -3.12 1.35
C ALA A 122 9.88 -1.98 2.23
N THR A 123 11.20 -1.87 2.32
CA THR A 123 11.86 -0.69 2.87
C THR A 123 12.84 -0.16 1.85
N GLY A 124 12.87 1.15 1.67
CA GLY A 124 13.96 1.81 0.98
C GLY A 124 14.97 2.31 2.00
N LEU A 125 16.12 1.67 2.12
CA LEU A 125 17.22 2.18 2.95
C LEU A 125 17.91 3.32 2.20
N GLY A 126 17.73 4.53 2.69
CA GLY A 126 18.26 5.76 2.09
C GLY A 126 19.06 6.61 3.07
N PRO A 127 19.43 7.85 2.69
CA PRO A 127 20.25 8.73 3.53
C PRO A 127 19.60 9.12 4.86
N ASN A 128 18.27 9.05 4.95
CA ASN A 128 17.48 9.32 6.15
C ASN A 128 17.16 8.05 6.96
N GLY A 129 17.76 6.91 6.62
CA GLY A 129 17.50 5.63 7.26
C GLY A 129 16.40 4.83 6.57
N TYR A 130 15.62 4.09 7.36
CA TYR A 130 14.56 3.21 6.88
C TYR A 130 13.33 3.98 6.42
N ASN A 131 12.69 3.47 5.38
CA ASN A 131 11.48 4.03 4.81
C ASN A 131 10.51 2.89 4.50
N ASP A 132 9.93 2.29 5.54
CA ASP A 132 9.05 1.15 5.42
C ASP A 132 7.73 1.51 4.73
N THR A 133 7.15 0.56 4.02
CA THR A 133 5.72 0.57 3.72
C THR A 133 4.93 -0.16 4.79
N PRO A 134 3.65 0.16 5.03
CA PRO A 134 2.75 -0.76 5.71
C PRO A 134 2.78 -2.15 5.07
N ALA A 135 2.76 -3.18 5.90
CA ALA A 135 2.79 -4.54 5.43
C ALA A 135 1.49 -4.93 4.72
N VAL A 136 1.64 -5.75 3.70
CA VAL A 136 0.57 -6.31 2.89
C VAL A 136 0.53 -7.82 3.05
N THR A 137 -0.64 -8.40 2.79
CA THR A 137 -0.79 -9.85 2.70
C THR A 137 -0.79 -10.28 1.24
N LEU A 138 0.06 -11.25 0.89
CA LEU A 138 0.17 -11.84 -0.44
C LEU A 138 0.11 -13.37 -0.35
N ASN A 139 -0.83 -13.97 -1.08
CA ASN A 139 -0.90 -15.42 -1.21
C ASN A 139 -0.01 -15.91 -2.36
N PRO A 140 0.59 -17.11 -2.24
CA PRO A 140 1.35 -17.74 -3.33
C PRO A 140 0.54 -17.88 -4.62
#